data_AF-A0A352M1A0-F1
#
_entry.id   AF-A0A352M1A0-F1
#
_cell.length_a   1.000
_cell.length_b   1.000
_cell.length_c   1.000
_cell.angle_alpha   90.00
_cell.angle_beta   90.00
_cell.angle_gamma   90.00
#
_symmetry.space_group_name_H-M   'P 1'
#
loop_
_entity.id
_entity.type
_entity.pdbx_description
1 polymer ?
#
loop_
_entity_poly.entity_id
_entity_poly.type
_entity_poly.pdbx_seq_one_letter_code
_entity_poly.pdbx_strand_id
1 'polypeptide(L)'
;MKKEKQVGGVNIEINTGAGKILPICVTAGPIYGRDGAITGGIEIFRDMSNIEVLKKELDEKYSHYDIVGKSEYMKTLFNILPDVAESDCNVLLEGPSGSGKSLVAKTVHNLSERSKKPFITVNCGALPETLLESELFGYARGAFTGAYADRAGK
;
A
#
# COMPACT_ATOMS: atom_id res chain seq x y z
N MET A 1 24.67 -3.88 35.96
CA MET A 1 24.83 -5.04 35.05
C MET A 1 23.97 -4.82 33.81
N LYS A 2 24.58 -4.41 32.68
CA LYS A 2 23.89 -4.17 31.41
C LYS A 2 23.61 -5.53 30.76
N LYS A 3 22.34 -5.88 30.55
CA LYS A 3 21.94 -6.99 29.67
C LYS A 3 22.45 -6.68 28.26
N GLU A 4 23.45 -7.41 27.80
CA GLU A 4 23.96 -7.29 26.44
C GLU A 4 22.84 -7.61 25.45
N LYS A 5 22.69 -6.71 24.47
CA LYS A 5 21.71 -6.81 23.38
C LYS A 5 21.92 -8.14 22.65
N GLN A 6 20.94 -9.02 22.68
CA GLN A 6 20.76 -9.97 21.58
C GLN A 6 20.69 -9.16 20.30
N VAL A 7 21.61 -9.41 19.37
CA VAL A 7 21.48 -8.90 18.01
C VAL A 7 20.31 -9.67 17.41
N GLY A 8 19.18 -8.99 17.26
CA GLY A 8 18.03 -9.53 16.55
C GLY A 8 18.46 -9.97 15.15
N GLY A 9 17.86 -11.06 14.65
CA GLY A 9 18.27 -11.69 13.39
C GLY A 9 18.44 -10.67 12.26
N VAL A 10 19.59 -10.73 11.58
CA VAL A 10 19.93 -9.85 10.46
C VAL A 10 19.62 -10.59 9.17
N ASN A 11 18.80 -9.98 8.31
CA ASN A 11 18.54 -10.53 6.99
C ASN A 11 19.67 -10.13 6.04
N ILE A 12 20.28 -11.12 5.39
CA ILE A 12 21.34 -10.92 4.40
C ILE A 12 21.10 -11.82 3.19
N GLU A 13 21.73 -11.50 2.07
CA GLU A 13 21.69 -12.26 0.83
C GLU A 13 23.04 -12.93 0.58
N ILE A 14 23.04 -14.26 0.39
CA ILE A 14 24.24 -14.99 -0.03
C ILE A 14 24.20 -15.17 -1.54
N ASN A 15 25.25 -14.72 -2.24
CA ASN A 15 25.47 -15.08 -3.63
C ASN A 15 26.07 -16.48 -3.71
N THR A 16 25.26 -17.46 -4.09
CA THR A 16 25.78 -18.79 -4.39
C THR A 16 26.54 -18.70 -5.72
N GLY A 17 27.75 -19.26 -5.81
CA GLY A 17 28.64 -19.12 -6.99
C GLY A 17 28.04 -19.53 -8.35
N ALA A 18 26.81 -20.05 -8.39
CA ALA A 18 25.99 -20.28 -9.58
C ALA A 18 25.12 -19.06 -9.98
N GLY A 19 25.30 -17.88 -9.38
CA GLY A 19 24.54 -16.66 -9.67
C GLY A 19 23.14 -16.62 -9.04
N LYS A 20 22.81 -17.58 -8.16
CA LYS A 20 21.54 -17.59 -7.42
C LYS A 20 21.74 -16.88 -6.09
N ILE A 21 20.87 -15.91 -5.81
CA ILE A 21 20.82 -15.19 -4.54
C ILE A 21 19.97 -16.02 -3.56
N LEU A 22 20.52 -16.29 -2.37
CA LEU A 22 19.85 -16.99 -1.29
C LEU A 22 19.60 -16.04 -0.11
N PRO A 23 18.34 -15.64 0.15
CA PRO A 23 18.00 -14.84 1.30
C PRO A 23 18.11 -15.68 2.57
N ILE A 24 18.84 -15.18 3.56
CA ILE A 24 19.02 -15.86 4.84
C ILE A 24 18.86 -14.89 6.01
N CYS A 25 18.40 -15.43 7.14
CA CYS A 25 18.41 -14.73 8.42
C CYS A 25 19.57 -15.28 9.26
N VAL A 26 20.48 -14.40 9.65
CA VAL A 26 21.63 -14.71 10.51
C VAL A 26 21.33 -14.28 11.92
N THR A 27 21.41 -15.23 12.85
CA THR A 27 21.33 -14.94 14.28
C THR A 27 22.60 -15.42 14.96
N ALA A 28 23.26 -14.55 15.71
CA ALA A 28 24.46 -14.87 16.46
C ALA A 28 24.24 -14.74 17.96
N GLY A 29 24.85 -15.64 18.74
CA GLY A 29 24.79 -15.61 20.19
C GLY A 29 26.07 -16.15 20.83
N PRO A 30 26.47 -15.64 22.02
CA PRO A 30 27.62 -16.15 22.74
C PRO A 30 27.33 -17.53 23.35
N ILE A 31 28.34 -18.38 23.36
CA ILE A 31 28.38 -19.63 24.12
C ILE A 31 29.15 -19.36 25.41
N TYR A 32 28.56 -19.72 26.55
CA TYR A 32 29.17 -19.54 27.86
C TYR A 32 29.72 -20.85 28.40
N GLY A 33 30.90 -20.79 29.00
CA GLY A 33 31.51 -21.87 29.77
C GLY A 33 30.86 -22.06 31.14
N ARG A 34 31.28 -23.09 31.86
CA ARG A 34 30.77 -23.38 33.23
C ARG A 34 31.16 -22.31 34.26
N ASP A 35 32.18 -21.52 33.95
CA ASP A 35 32.68 -20.37 34.72
C ASP A 35 31.95 -19.07 34.38
N GLY A 36 31.01 -19.09 33.43
CA GLY A 36 30.31 -17.91 32.94
C GLY A 36 31.14 -17.05 31.96
N ALA A 37 32.35 -17.48 31.59
CA ALA A 37 33.14 -16.81 30.56
C ALA A 37 32.58 -17.14 29.16
N ILE A 38 32.71 -16.20 28.21
CA ILE A 38 32.39 -16.46 26.81
C ILE A 38 33.47 -17.40 26.25
N THR A 39 33.06 -18.62 25.88
CA THR A 39 33.95 -19.64 25.33
C THR A 39 33.89 -19.71 23.81
N GLY A 40 32.86 -19.12 23.21
CA GLY A 40 32.71 -19.06 21.76
C GLY A 40 31.45 -18.34 21.34
N GLY A 41 31.11 -18.45 20.07
CA GLY A 41 29.86 -17.96 19.50
C GLY A 41 29.21 -19.04 18.65
N ILE A 42 27.89 -19.02 18.59
CA ILE A 42 27.12 -19.76 17.61
C ILE A 42 26.51 -18.77 16.63
N GLU A 43 26.62 -19.08 15.35
CA GLU A 43 25.95 -18.35 14.27
C GLU A 43 25.02 -19.32 13.54
N ILE A 44 23.75 -18.94 13.44
CA ILE A 44 22.71 -19.75 12.81
C ILE A 44 22.30 -19.05 11.53
N PHE A 45 22.46 -19.76 10.41
CA PHE A 45 22.01 -19.35 9.08
C PHE A 45 20.68 -20.05 8.78
N ARG A 46 19.61 -19.28 8.61
CA ARG A 46 18.30 -19.82 8.25
C ARG A 46 17.94 -19.40 6.83
N ASP A 47 17.66 -20.37 5.96
CA ASP A 47 17.11 -20.12 4.61
C ASP A 47 15.71 -19.50 4.73
N MET A 48 15.55 -18.32 4.11
CA MET A 48 14.31 -17.55 4.10
C MET A 48 13.57 -17.65 2.77
N SER A 49 14.10 -18.36 1.77
CA SER A 49 13.55 -18.44 0.42
C SER A 49 12.08 -18.84 0.42
N ASN A 50 11.74 -19.91 1.15
CA ASN A 50 10.36 -20.38 1.25
C ASN A 50 9.46 -19.35 1.94
N ILE A 51 9.97 -18.67 2.96
CA ILE A 51 9.20 -17.66 3.71
C ILE A 51 8.92 -16.44 2.81
N GLU A 52 9.88 -16.02 1.99
CA GLU A 52 9.69 -14.94 1.04
C GLU A 52 8.73 -15.31 -0.09
N VAL A 53 8.84 -16.51 -0.66
CA VAL A 53 7.91 -17.02 -1.67
C VAL A 53 6.49 -17.12 -1.10
N LEU A 54 6.31 -17.72 0.09
CA LEU A 54 5.01 -17.85 0.74
C LEU A 54 4.40 -16.48 1.08
N LYS A 55 5.22 -15.52 1.51
CA LYS A 55 4.76 -14.14 1.74
C LYS A 55 4.31 -13.48 0.45
N LYS A 56 5.08 -13.64 -0.62
CA LYS A 56 4.74 -13.10 -1.94
C LYS A 56 3.45 -13.71 -2.49
N GLU A 57 3.28 -15.03 -2.41
CA GLU A 57 2.04 -15.69 -2.78
C GLU A 57 0.85 -15.23 -1.93
N LEU A 58 1.06 -14.96 -0.64
CA LEU A 58 0.02 -14.47 0.25
C LEU A 58 -0.37 -13.02 -0.07
N ASP A 59 0.62 -12.16 -0.35
CA ASP A 59 0.40 -10.78 -0.78
C ASP A 59 -0.32 -10.76 -2.14
N GLU A 60 0.11 -11.55 -3.11
CA GLU A 60 -0.58 -11.69 -4.40
C GLU A 60 -2.01 -12.21 -4.24
N LYS A 61 -2.26 -13.12 -3.29
CA LYS A 61 -3.58 -13.74 -3.10
C LYS A 61 -4.59 -12.84 -2.37
N TYR A 62 -4.12 -11.87 -1.57
CA TYR A 62 -4.98 -11.09 -0.68
C TYR A 62 -4.81 -9.57 -0.77
N SER A 63 -3.76 -9.08 -1.41
CA SER A 63 -3.49 -7.66 -1.65
C SER A 63 -3.50 -7.41 -3.15
N HIS A 64 -4.63 -6.91 -3.65
CA HIS A 64 -4.71 -6.43 -5.04
C HIS A 64 -4.79 -4.91 -5.01
N TYR A 65 -3.85 -4.25 -5.70
CA TYR A 65 -3.88 -2.80 -5.90
C TYR A 65 -3.92 -1.96 -4.60
N ASP A 66 -3.13 -2.34 -3.59
CA ASP A 66 -3.12 -1.77 -2.23
C ASP A 66 -4.43 -1.97 -1.42
N ILE A 67 -5.31 -2.87 -1.88
CA ILE A 67 -6.54 -3.24 -1.18
C ILE A 67 -6.42 -4.66 -0.63
N VAL A 68 -6.54 -4.80 0.69
CA VAL A 68 -6.55 -6.11 1.35
C VAL A 68 -7.98 -6.64 1.44
N GLY A 69 -8.25 -7.77 0.80
CA GLY A 69 -9.58 -8.41 0.79
C GLY A 69 -9.49 -9.93 0.75
N LYS A 70 -10.20 -10.63 1.64
CA LYS A 70 -10.19 -12.10 1.72
C LYS A 70 -11.51 -12.76 1.31
N SER A 71 -12.59 -12.00 1.16
CA SER A 71 -13.92 -12.54 0.82
C SER A 71 -14.02 -12.84 -0.68
N GLU A 72 -14.88 -13.79 -1.04
CA GLU A 72 -15.17 -14.11 -2.45
C GLU A 72 -15.72 -12.88 -3.20
N TYR A 73 -16.54 -12.06 -2.55
CA TYR A 73 -17.03 -10.80 -3.12
C TYR A 73 -15.90 -9.83 -3.51
N MET A 74 -14.85 -9.74 -2.68
CA MET A 74 -13.69 -8.90 -2.99
C MET A 74 -12.88 -9.46 -4.14
N LYS A 75 -12.75 -10.79 -4.25
CA LYS A 75 -12.08 -11.42 -5.40
C LYS A 75 -12.83 -11.14 -6.69
N THR A 76 -14.16 -11.29 -6.68
CA THR A 76 -14.99 -10.93 -7.83
C THR A 76 -14.83 -9.45 -8.18
N LEU A 77 -14.82 -8.56 -7.18
CA LEU A 77 -14.55 -7.14 -7.39
C LEU A 77 -13.18 -6.93 -8.05
N PHE A 78 -12.11 -7.54 -7.54
CA PHE A 78 -10.77 -7.39 -8.12
C PHE A 78 -10.67 -7.90 -9.56
N ASN A 79 -11.45 -8.93 -9.92
CA ASN A 79 -11.49 -9.45 -11.28
C ASN A 79 -12.18 -8.52 -12.27
N ILE A 80 -13.18 -7.73 -11.84
CA ILE A 80 -13.90 -6.80 -12.74
C ILE A 80 -13.22 -5.43 -12.86
N LEU A 81 -12.35 -5.07 -11.90
CA LEU A 81 -11.72 -3.74 -11.90
C LEU A 81 -10.90 -3.44 -13.17
N PRO A 82 -10.13 -4.38 -13.76
CA PRO A 82 -9.42 -4.14 -15.01
C PRO A 82 -10.37 -3.78 -16.17
N ASP A 83 -11.45 -4.55 -16.35
CA ASP A 83 -12.43 -4.33 -17.42
C ASP A 83 -13.12 -2.96 -17.26
N VAL A 84 -13.46 -2.59 -16.02
CA VAL A 84 -14.03 -1.28 -15.71
C VAL A 84 -13.03 -0.15 -15.96
N ALA A 85 -11.74 -0.39 -15.70
CA ALA A 85 -10.68 0.60 -15.88
C ALA A 85 -10.32 0.84 -17.36
N GLU A 86 -10.50 -0.15 -18.22
CA GLU A 86 -10.34 0.01 -19.68
C GLU A 86 -11.48 0.86 -20.29
N SER A 87 -12.62 0.96 -19.61
CA SER A 87 -13.77 1.73 -20.07
C SER A 87 -13.69 3.21 -19.66
N ASP A 88 -14.14 4.09 -20.57
CA ASP A 88 -14.38 5.52 -20.31
C ASP A 88 -15.75 5.79 -19.63
N CYS A 89 -16.48 4.75 -19.23
CA CYS A 89 -17.76 4.90 -18.56
C CYS A 89 -17.66 5.51 -17.15
N ASN A 90 -18.73 6.18 -16.73
CA ASN A 90 -18.89 6.65 -15.35
C ASN A 90 -19.15 5.46 -14.41
N VAL A 91 -18.44 5.42 -13.29
CA VAL A 91 -18.53 4.32 -12.31
C VAL A 91 -19.17 4.83 -11.02
N LEU A 92 -20.25 4.17 -10.58
CA LEU A 92 -20.88 4.41 -9.28
C LEU A 92 -20.39 3.37 -8.27
N LEU A 93 -19.82 3.83 -7.16
CA LEU A 93 -19.38 2.97 -6.06
C LEU A 93 -20.31 3.11 -4.87
N GLU A 94 -21.02 2.03 -4.54
CA GLU A 94 -21.97 2.00 -3.43
C GLU A 94 -21.42 1.26 -2.21
N GLY A 95 -21.95 1.62 -1.04
CA GLY A 95 -21.66 0.94 0.22
C GLY A 95 -21.56 1.87 1.42
N PRO A 96 -21.46 1.32 2.64
CA PRO A 96 -21.40 2.11 3.88
C PRO A 96 -20.19 3.04 3.96
N SER A 97 -20.28 4.09 4.77
CA SER A 97 -19.11 4.93 5.06
C SER A 97 -17.97 4.09 5.65
N GLY A 98 -16.73 4.38 5.24
CA GLY A 98 -15.55 3.61 5.69
C GLY A 98 -15.33 2.26 5.00
N SER A 99 -16.16 1.85 4.02
CA SER A 99 -16.03 0.56 3.32
C SER A 99 -14.89 0.49 2.28
N GLY A 100 -14.02 1.52 2.18
CA GLY A 100 -12.90 1.53 1.24
C GLY A 100 -13.21 1.98 -0.19
N LYS A 101 -14.39 2.57 -0.46
CA LYS A 101 -14.76 3.08 -1.81
C LYS A 101 -13.70 3.97 -2.46
N SER A 102 -13.06 4.85 -1.68
CA SER A 102 -12.02 5.74 -2.20
C SER A 102 -10.78 4.98 -2.69
N LEU A 103 -10.45 3.85 -2.06
CA LEU A 103 -9.35 2.98 -2.51
C LEU A 103 -9.71 2.30 -3.84
N VAL A 104 -10.96 1.85 -3.97
CA VAL A 104 -11.48 1.25 -5.22
C VAL A 104 -11.44 2.29 -6.35
N ALA A 105 -11.92 3.52 -6.12
CA ALA A 105 -11.87 4.59 -7.12
C ALA A 105 -10.43 4.89 -7.58
N LYS A 106 -9.49 4.98 -6.64
CA LYS A 106 -8.07 5.18 -6.94
C LYS A 106 -7.48 4.01 -7.73
N THR A 107 -7.91 2.79 -7.42
CA THR A 107 -7.50 1.57 -8.14
C THR A 107 -7.96 1.61 -9.59
N VAL A 108 -9.24 1.93 -9.85
CA VAL A 108 -9.77 2.09 -11.22
C VAL A 108 -8.96 3.13 -12.00
N HIS A 109 -8.66 4.28 -11.39
CA HIS A 109 -7.81 5.30 -12.02
C HIS A 109 -6.41 4.77 -12.35
N ASN A 110 -5.75 4.10 -11.41
CA ASN A 110 -4.40 3.57 -11.59
C ASN A 110 -4.32 2.48 -12.67
N LEU A 111 -5.38 1.71 -12.88
CA LEU A 111 -5.44 0.65 -13.89
C LEU A 111 -5.82 1.17 -15.28
N SER A 112 -6.47 2.31 -15.36
CA SER A 112 -6.94 2.89 -16.62
C SER A 112 -5.83 3.58 -17.42
N GLU A 113 -6.09 3.87 -18.70
CA GLU A 113 -5.18 4.65 -19.56
C GLU A 113 -4.91 6.07 -19.03
N ARG A 114 -5.81 6.60 -18.19
CA ARG A 114 -5.69 7.90 -17.51
C ARG A 114 -4.85 7.86 -16.24
N SER A 115 -4.20 6.75 -15.89
CA SER A 115 -3.36 6.62 -14.69
C SER A 115 -2.29 7.71 -14.51
N LYS A 116 -1.75 8.24 -15.62
CA LYS A 116 -0.77 9.33 -15.62
C LYS A 116 -1.38 10.73 -15.46
N LYS A 117 -2.71 10.86 -15.56
CA LYS A 117 -3.43 12.12 -15.40
C LYS A 117 -3.76 12.37 -13.92
N PRO A 118 -4.02 13.62 -13.52
CA PRO A 118 -4.42 13.93 -12.14
C PRO A 118 -5.68 13.16 -11.72
N PHE A 119 -5.66 12.61 -10.51
CA PHE A 119 -6.83 12.03 -9.85
C PHE A 119 -7.36 13.01 -8.80
N ILE A 120 -8.53 13.59 -9.06
CA ILE A 120 -9.11 14.64 -8.22
C ILE A 120 -10.28 14.04 -7.44
N THR A 121 -10.21 14.14 -6.11
CA THR A 121 -11.26 13.65 -5.21
C THR A 121 -12.01 14.81 -4.58
N VAL A 122 -13.33 14.82 -4.71
CA VAL A 122 -14.21 15.81 -4.07
C VAL A 122 -15.12 15.10 -3.06
N ASN A 123 -15.09 15.54 -1.80
CA ASN A 123 -16.01 15.05 -0.77
C ASN A 123 -17.21 16.00 -0.66
N CYS A 124 -18.31 15.66 -1.34
CA CYS A 124 -19.52 16.47 -1.34
C CYS A 124 -20.19 16.58 0.04
N GLY A 125 -19.92 15.65 0.97
CA GLY A 125 -20.48 15.70 2.33
C GLY A 125 -19.77 16.68 3.27
N ALA A 126 -18.59 17.17 2.88
CA ALA A 126 -17.80 18.11 3.68
C ALA A 126 -17.95 19.58 3.23
N LEU A 127 -18.66 19.83 2.13
CA LEU A 127 -18.81 21.16 1.53
C LEU A 127 -20.26 21.65 1.64
N PRO A 128 -20.49 22.91 2.06
CA PRO A 128 -21.81 23.54 1.95
C PRO A 128 -22.23 23.62 0.47
N GLU A 129 -23.51 23.42 0.16
CA GLU A 129 -24.03 23.47 -1.23
C GLU A 129 -23.64 24.76 -1.96
N THR A 130 -23.65 25.89 -1.27
CA THR A 130 -23.29 27.21 -1.81
C THR A 130 -21.82 27.32 -2.23
N LEU A 131 -20.94 26.50 -1.66
CA LEU A 131 -19.51 26.44 -2.00
C LEU A 131 -19.19 25.29 -2.96
N LEU A 132 -20.09 24.31 -3.11
CA LEU A 132 -19.86 23.15 -3.97
C LEU A 132 -19.72 23.57 -5.43
N GLU A 133 -20.62 24.40 -5.93
CA GLU A 133 -20.58 24.88 -7.32
C GLU A 133 -19.31 25.69 -7.61
N SER A 134 -18.93 26.57 -6.67
CA SER A 134 -17.73 27.40 -6.82
C SER A 134 -16.42 26.62 -6.71
N GLU A 135 -16.38 25.52 -5.96
CA GLU A 135 -15.23 24.61 -5.93
C GLU A 135 -15.16 23.71 -7.17
N LEU A 136 -16.29 23.24 -7.73
CA LEU A 136 -16.30 22.36 -8.90
C LEU A 136 -16.05 23.10 -10.22
N PHE A 137 -16.71 24.25 -10.40
CA PHE A 137 -16.70 24.95 -11.69
C PHE A 137 -15.84 26.22 -11.66
N GLY A 138 -15.47 26.69 -10.47
CA GLY A 138 -14.81 27.98 -10.29
C GLY A 138 -15.80 29.14 -10.38
N TYR A 139 -15.26 30.35 -10.31
CA TYR A 139 -16.04 31.59 -10.48
C TYR A 139 -15.16 32.73 -11.01
N ALA A 140 -15.80 33.66 -11.72
CA ALA A 140 -15.18 34.90 -12.13
C ALA A 140 -15.31 35.98 -11.05
N ARG A 141 -14.42 36.96 -11.06
CA ARG A 141 -14.48 38.16 -10.23
C ARG A 141 -15.83 38.85 -10.41
N GLY A 142 -16.51 39.11 -9.30
CA GLY A 142 -17.84 39.73 -9.29
C GLY A 142 -19.02 38.78 -9.48
N ALA A 143 -18.81 37.46 -9.57
CA ALA A 143 -19.90 36.48 -9.66
C ALA A 143 -20.85 36.50 -8.44
N PHE A 144 -20.32 36.85 -7.26
CA PHE A 144 -21.07 37.08 -6.03
C PHE A 144 -20.36 38.12 -5.15
N THR A 145 -21.05 38.65 -4.13
CA THR A 145 -20.46 39.56 -3.13
C THR A 145 -19.34 38.85 -2.36
N GLY A 146 -18.09 39.26 -2.57
CA GLY A 146 -16.90 38.61 -2.01
C GLY A 146 -16.00 37.92 -3.04
N ALA A 147 -16.42 37.84 -4.31
CA ALA A 147 -15.60 37.33 -5.41
C ALA A 147 -14.58 38.39 -5.88
N TYR A 148 -13.52 38.62 -5.10
CA TYR A 148 -12.50 39.64 -5.37
C TYR A 148 -11.55 39.31 -6.54
N ALA A 149 -11.45 38.04 -6.91
CA ALA A 149 -10.59 37.56 -8.00
C ALA A 149 -11.22 36.33 -8.68
N ASP A 150 -10.76 36.03 -9.89
CA ASP A 150 -11.12 34.79 -10.60
C ASP A 150 -10.53 33.58 -9.87
N ARG A 151 -11.29 32.48 -9.85
CA ARG A 151 -10.85 31.21 -9.26
C ARG A 151 -11.27 30.06 -10.17
N ALA A 152 -10.30 29.24 -10.57
CA ALA A 152 -10.58 28.01 -11.32
C ALA A 152 -11.18 26.94 -10.39
N GLY A 153 -12.11 26.15 -10.92
CA GLY A 153 -12.65 24.96 -10.25
C GLY A 153 -11.59 23.86 -10.10
N LYS A 154 -11.88 22.88 -9.25
CA LYS A 154 -11.06 21.71 -8.97
C LYS A 154 -11.62 20.46 -9.63
#